data_AF-A0A7W8QVW5-F1
#
_entry.id   AF-A0A7W8QVW5-F1
#
_cell.length_a   1.000
_cell.length_b   1.000
_cell.length_c   1.000
_cell.angle_alpha   90.00
_cell.angle_beta   90.00
_cell.angle_gamma   90.00
#
_symmetry.space_group_name_H-M   'P 1'
#
loop_
_entity.id
_entity.type
_entity.pdbx_description
1 polymer ?
#
loop_
_entity_poly.entity_id
_entity_poly.type
_entity_poly.pdbx_seq_one_letter_code
_entity_poly.pdbx_strand_id
1 'polypeptide(L)'
;MKKTLNVIKIGGNVIDSSEKLHQFLLDFTALPGDKILIHGGGKVATELGLSLGVEAKMVEGRRITDIETLRVVTMVYAGLINKNMVAQLQARGCNAIGLSGADGNVIKAVKRPVKDIDWGFVGDLDAASVSTETLGSLLNAGLVPVLCAITHDGDAQLLNTNADTIASAVAVAMSSLYETALIYCFEKRGVMRDVEDEDSLVAEIRMHEFDTLKNEGVVSGGMIPKLHNAFEAIKSGVAAVYIGKADELPQINGGNFGTRLIQ
;
A
#
# COMPACT_ATOMS: atom_id res chain seq x y z
N MET A 1 3.05 -17.54 -20.26
CA MET A 1 2.59 -17.24 -18.89
C MET A 1 3.07 -15.85 -18.53
N LYS A 2 2.26 -15.05 -17.84
CA LYS A 2 2.69 -13.73 -17.37
C LYS A 2 3.77 -13.91 -16.30
N LYS A 3 4.72 -12.98 -16.21
CA LYS A 3 5.69 -12.94 -15.10
C LYS A 3 4.95 -12.57 -13.82
N THR A 4 5.34 -13.13 -12.68
CA THR A 4 4.76 -12.77 -11.38
C THR A 4 5.25 -11.40 -10.93
N LEU A 5 4.34 -10.58 -10.42
CA LEU A 5 4.64 -9.28 -9.82
C LEU A 5 4.03 -9.20 -8.42
N ASN A 6 4.86 -8.89 -7.43
CA ASN A 6 4.42 -8.65 -6.06
C ASN A 6 4.29 -7.15 -5.80
N VAL A 7 3.07 -6.65 -5.58
CA VAL A 7 2.82 -5.27 -5.15
C VAL A 7 2.66 -5.27 -3.64
N ILE A 8 3.66 -4.78 -2.92
CA ILE A 8 3.73 -4.88 -1.46
C ILE A 8 3.51 -3.51 -0.83
N LYS A 9 2.53 -3.43 0.06
CA LYS A 9 2.26 -2.25 0.87
C LYS A 9 2.77 -2.48 2.30
N ILE A 10 3.67 -1.62 2.75
CA ILE A 10 4.19 -1.62 4.12
C ILE A 10 3.35 -0.76 5.06
N GLY A 11 3.07 -1.27 6.26
CA GLY A 11 2.34 -0.56 7.32
C GLY A 11 3.15 0.54 8.01
N GLY A 12 2.46 1.59 8.48
CA GLY A 12 3.10 2.73 9.16
C GLY A 12 3.93 2.34 10.38
N ASN A 13 3.41 1.45 11.22
CA ASN A 13 4.08 1.04 12.45
C ASN A 13 5.39 0.25 12.21
N VAL A 14 5.58 -0.31 11.01
CA VAL A 14 6.85 -0.91 10.58
C VAL A 14 7.82 0.19 10.17
N ILE A 15 7.35 1.20 9.43
CA ILE A 15 8.14 2.36 8.98
C ILE A 15 8.66 3.17 10.19
N ASP A 16 7.82 3.32 11.23
CA ASP A 16 8.13 4.14 12.40
C ASP A 16 9.17 3.51 13.34
N SER A 17 9.54 2.24 13.13
CA SER A 17 10.57 1.54 13.89
C SER A 17 11.76 1.24 12.99
N SER A 18 12.91 1.84 13.27
CA SER A 18 14.12 1.63 12.46
C SER A 18 14.52 0.15 12.38
N GLU A 19 14.34 -0.61 13.46
CA GLU A 19 14.65 -2.04 13.51
C GLU A 19 13.68 -2.85 12.64
N LYS A 20 12.36 -2.64 12.81
CA LYS A 20 11.36 -3.35 12.00
C LYS A 20 11.46 -2.99 10.52
N LEU A 21 11.70 -1.73 10.19
CA LEU A 21 11.94 -1.28 8.82
C LEU A 21 13.19 -1.94 8.23
N HIS A 22 14.28 -1.98 9.00
CA HIS A 22 15.52 -2.62 8.56
C HIS A 22 15.31 -4.10 8.23
N GLN A 23 14.64 -4.84 9.12
CA GLN A 23 14.32 -6.25 8.91
C GLN A 23 13.38 -6.44 7.72
N PHE A 24 12.30 -5.66 7.63
CA PHE A 24 11.37 -5.73 6.51
C PHE A 24 12.06 -5.50 5.15
N LEU A 25 12.99 -4.55 5.05
CA LEU A 25 13.71 -4.29 3.80
C LEU A 25 14.71 -5.40 3.44
N LEU A 26 15.25 -6.13 4.43
CA LEU A 26 16.02 -7.35 4.18
C LEU A 26 15.11 -8.43 3.57
N ASP A 27 13.97 -8.69 4.21
CA ASP A 27 13.00 -9.70 3.77
C ASP A 27 12.43 -9.37 2.39
N PHE A 28 12.06 -8.11 2.16
CA PHE A 28 11.61 -7.61 0.86
C PHE A 28 12.67 -7.82 -0.23
N THR A 29 13.94 -7.55 0.06
CA THR A 29 15.03 -7.74 -0.92
C THR A 29 15.20 -9.20 -1.31
N ALA A 30 15.04 -10.11 -0.34
CA ALA A 30 15.15 -11.56 -0.54
C ALA A 30 13.99 -12.17 -1.35
N LEU A 31 12.86 -11.45 -1.51
CA LEU A 31 11.75 -11.93 -2.33
C LEU A 31 12.20 -12.08 -3.80
N PRO A 32 11.97 -13.24 -4.44
CA PRO A 32 12.29 -13.46 -5.84
C PRO A 32 11.31 -12.71 -6.75
N GLY A 33 11.73 -12.49 -7.99
CA GLY A 33 10.88 -11.91 -9.04
C GLY A 33 10.69 -10.40 -8.91
N ASP A 34 9.77 -9.89 -9.73
CA ASP A 34 9.48 -8.46 -9.78
C ASP A 34 8.63 -8.04 -8.58
N LYS A 35 8.94 -6.87 -8.06
CA LYS A 35 8.28 -6.32 -6.89
C LYS A 35 8.18 -4.80 -6.96
N ILE A 36 7.10 -4.26 -6.41
CA ILE A 36 6.88 -2.83 -6.19
C ILE A 36 6.61 -2.65 -4.70
N LEU A 37 7.29 -1.68 -4.07
CA LEU A 37 7.05 -1.31 -2.68
C LEU A 37 6.20 -0.04 -2.62
N ILE A 38 5.20 -0.01 -1.74
CA ILE A 38 4.29 1.12 -1.57
C ILE A 38 4.23 1.47 -0.09
N HIS A 39 4.34 2.75 0.23
CA HIS A 39 4.38 3.21 1.62
C HIS A 39 3.60 4.52 1.86
N GLY A 40 3.16 4.67 3.11
CA GLY A 40 2.70 5.93 3.69
C GLY A 40 3.72 6.46 4.70
N GLY A 41 3.24 7.05 5.79
CA GLY A 41 4.11 7.56 6.86
C GLY A 41 3.40 8.40 7.91
N GLY A 42 2.14 8.05 8.23
CA GLY A 42 1.22 8.96 8.90
C GLY A 42 1.71 9.48 10.26
N LYS A 43 2.44 8.66 11.03
CA LYS A 43 2.96 9.04 12.34
C LYS A 43 4.11 10.04 12.23
N VAL A 44 5.14 9.72 11.42
CA VAL A 44 6.26 10.65 11.14
C VAL A 44 5.75 11.99 10.59
N ALA A 45 4.71 11.97 9.75
CA ALA A 45 4.09 13.20 9.24
C ALA A 45 3.38 14.01 10.33
N THR A 46 2.70 13.35 11.28
CA THR A 46 2.11 14.02 12.44
C THR A 46 3.18 14.62 13.34
N GLU A 47 4.26 13.87 13.65
CA GLU A 47 5.36 14.34 14.50
C GLU A 47 6.06 15.56 13.90
N LEU A 48 6.43 15.51 12.61
CA LEU A 48 7.01 16.67 11.93
C LEU A 48 6.02 17.84 11.85
N GLY A 49 4.75 17.56 11.54
CA GLY A 49 3.71 18.58 11.48
C GLY A 49 3.58 19.35 12.79
N LEU A 50 3.53 18.64 13.94
CA LEU A 50 3.50 19.26 15.27
C LEU A 50 4.73 20.15 15.51
N SER A 51 5.93 19.70 15.13
CA SER A 51 7.15 20.51 15.28
C SER A 51 7.15 21.79 14.44
N LEU A 52 6.34 21.84 13.38
CA LEU A 52 6.15 22.99 12.49
C LEU A 52 4.89 23.82 12.83
N GLY A 53 4.16 23.46 13.89
CA GLY A 53 2.90 24.13 14.26
C GLY A 53 1.71 23.77 13.37
N VAL A 54 1.78 22.66 12.63
CA VAL A 54 0.71 22.15 11.75
C VAL A 54 0.03 20.96 12.44
N GLU A 55 -1.17 21.19 12.99
CA GLU A 55 -1.94 20.15 13.66
C GLU A 55 -2.75 19.28 12.68
N ALA A 56 -2.70 17.97 12.88
CA ALA A 56 -3.45 17.01 12.08
C ALA A 56 -4.96 17.07 12.40
N LYS A 57 -5.78 17.45 11.42
CA LYS A 57 -7.24 17.38 11.54
C LYS A 57 -7.76 16.04 11.06
N MET A 58 -8.51 15.35 11.90
CA MET A 58 -9.06 14.02 11.61
C MET A 58 -10.58 14.05 11.66
N VAL A 59 -11.22 13.45 10.65
CA VAL A 59 -12.67 13.21 10.60
C VAL A 59 -12.87 11.75 10.19
N GLU A 60 -13.68 11.00 10.95
CA GLU A 60 -13.96 9.57 10.68
C GLU A 60 -12.70 8.70 10.49
N GLY A 61 -11.65 8.98 11.27
CA GLY A 61 -10.38 8.25 11.18
C GLY A 61 -9.54 8.57 9.93
N ARG A 62 -9.93 9.57 9.13
CA ARG A 62 -9.21 10.05 7.94
C ARG A 62 -8.71 11.47 8.15
N ARG A 63 -7.55 11.78 7.57
CA ARG A 63 -6.92 13.09 7.66
C ARG A 63 -7.54 14.06 6.66
N ILE A 64 -7.98 15.24 7.12
CA ILE A 64 -8.20 16.39 6.25
C ILE A 64 -6.83 16.92 5.83
N THR A 65 -6.61 17.09 4.53
CA THR A 65 -5.33 17.55 4.00
C THR A 65 -5.49 18.98 3.49
N ASP A 66 -5.26 19.98 4.33
CA ASP A 66 -5.10 21.36 3.87
C ASP A 66 -3.72 21.58 3.23
N ILE A 67 -3.43 22.79 2.75
CA ILE A 67 -2.20 23.07 2.00
C ILE A 67 -0.94 22.87 2.85
N GLU A 68 -0.97 23.27 4.13
CA GLU A 68 0.17 23.10 5.03
C GLU A 68 0.36 21.63 5.40
N THR A 69 -0.74 20.90 5.63
CA THR A 69 -0.71 19.45 5.79
C THR A 69 -0.13 18.77 4.55
N LEU A 70 -0.54 19.18 3.34
CA LEU A 70 -0.03 18.64 2.07
C LEU A 70 1.49 18.83 1.95
N ARG A 71 2.00 20.01 2.30
CA ARG A 71 3.45 20.30 2.30
C ARG A 71 4.19 19.36 3.25
N VAL A 72 3.69 19.20 4.48
CA VAL A 72 4.28 18.29 5.48
C VAL A 72 4.29 16.85 4.98
N VAL A 73 3.16 16.32 4.52
CA VAL A 73 3.11 14.92 4.04
C VAL A 73 3.97 14.73 2.78
N THR A 74 4.12 15.74 1.92
CA THR A 74 5.00 15.67 0.75
C THR A 74 6.46 15.56 1.17
N MET A 75 6.92 16.43 2.08
CA MET A 75 8.29 16.39 2.60
C MET A 75 8.61 15.05 3.28
N VAL A 76 7.65 14.50 4.04
CA VAL A 76 7.85 13.26 4.79
C VAL A 76 7.74 12.03 3.91
N TYR A 77 6.68 11.92 3.10
CA TYR A 77 6.43 10.72 2.30
C TYR A 77 7.41 10.66 1.13
N ALA A 78 7.47 11.69 0.27
CA ALA A 78 8.29 11.67 -0.93
C ALA A 78 9.78 11.95 -0.67
N GLY A 79 10.08 12.72 0.39
CA GLY A 79 11.43 13.03 0.83
C GLY A 79 11.95 12.01 1.84
N LEU A 80 11.69 12.27 3.13
CA LEU A 80 12.34 11.59 4.25
C LEU A 80 12.21 10.07 4.19
N ILE A 81 10.97 9.55 4.14
CA ILE A 81 10.72 8.11 4.23
C ILE A 81 11.15 7.42 2.93
N ASN A 82 10.68 7.91 1.78
CA ASN A 82 10.97 7.29 0.49
C ASN A 82 12.47 7.20 0.21
N LYS A 83 13.20 8.31 0.41
CA LYS A 83 14.64 8.33 0.14
C LYS A 83 15.44 7.52 1.16
N ASN A 84 14.98 7.45 2.42
CA ASN A 84 15.59 6.55 3.40
C ASN A 84 15.40 5.07 3.01
N MET A 85 14.19 4.65 2.61
CA MET A 85 13.94 3.29 2.14
C MET A 85 14.78 2.95 0.89
N VAL A 86 14.85 3.85 -0.08
CA VAL A 86 15.67 3.66 -1.29
C VAL A 86 17.15 3.51 -0.93
N ALA A 87 17.71 4.38 -0.09
CA ALA A 87 19.11 4.28 0.33
C ALA A 87 19.41 2.93 1.02
N GLN A 88 18.49 2.47 1.87
CA GLN A 88 18.59 1.17 2.52
C GLN A 88 18.52 0.00 1.53
N LEU A 89 17.62 0.06 0.54
CA LEU A 89 17.52 -0.96 -0.51
C LEU A 89 18.79 -1.01 -1.38
N GLN A 90 19.31 0.16 -1.76
CA GLN A 90 20.55 0.26 -2.53
C GLN A 90 21.74 -0.34 -1.78
N ALA A 91 21.85 -0.11 -0.47
CA ALA A 91 22.88 -0.74 0.38
C ALA A 91 22.81 -2.29 0.41
N ARG A 92 21.68 -2.88 0.00
CA ARG A 92 21.44 -4.33 -0.06
C ARG A 92 21.53 -4.89 -1.48
N GLY A 93 22.01 -4.10 -2.45
CA GLY A 93 22.08 -4.51 -3.86
C GLY A 93 20.71 -4.58 -4.55
N CYS A 94 19.66 -4.04 -3.95
CA CYS A 94 18.35 -3.89 -4.57
C CYS A 94 18.32 -2.55 -5.30
N ASN A 95 18.36 -2.58 -6.63
CA ASN A 95 18.41 -1.38 -7.47
C ASN A 95 17.07 -0.64 -7.47
N ALA A 96 16.79 0.08 -6.39
CA ALA A 96 15.50 0.73 -6.13
C ALA A 96 15.44 2.16 -6.69
N ILE A 97 14.25 2.55 -7.17
CA ILE A 97 13.93 3.92 -7.59
C ILE A 97 12.73 4.43 -6.80
N GLY A 98 12.92 5.54 -6.10
CA GLY A 98 11.88 6.15 -5.27
C GLY A 98 11.06 7.19 -6.03
N LEU A 99 9.74 7.02 -6.05
CA LEU A 99 8.81 7.84 -6.82
C LEU A 99 7.60 8.28 -5.98
N SER A 100 7.10 9.46 -6.28
CA SER A 100 5.70 9.86 -6.09
C SER A 100 4.91 9.60 -7.38
N GLY A 101 3.60 9.78 -7.35
CA GLY A 101 2.75 9.74 -8.54
C GLY A 101 3.10 10.78 -9.60
N ALA A 102 3.70 11.92 -9.21
CA ALA A 102 4.11 12.98 -10.12
C ALA A 102 5.34 12.60 -10.96
N ASP A 103 6.20 11.73 -10.43
CA ASP A 103 7.43 11.33 -11.11
C ASP A 103 7.10 10.48 -12.35
N GLY A 104 7.40 11.01 -13.54
CA GLY A 104 7.08 10.36 -14.81
C GLY A 104 5.58 10.18 -15.08
N ASN A 105 4.72 10.98 -14.42
CA ASN A 105 3.25 10.83 -14.44
C ASN A 105 2.79 9.41 -14.09
N VAL A 106 3.48 8.75 -13.15
CA VAL A 106 3.23 7.33 -12.86
C VAL A 106 1.86 7.10 -12.22
N ILE A 107 1.38 8.04 -11.41
CA ILE A 107 0.03 8.01 -10.82
C ILE A 107 -0.59 9.40 -10.83
N LYS A 108 -1.55 9.59 -11.75
CA LYS A 108 -2.47 10.73 -11.78
C LYS A 108 -3.68 10.45 -10.90
N ALA A 109 -4.23 11.49 -10.27
CA ALA A 109 -5.39 11.40 -9.39
C ALA A 109 -6.35 12.55 -9.66
N VAL A 110 -7.61 12.41 -9.28
CA VAL A 110 -8.57 13.53 -9.30
C VAL A 110 -8.76 14.01 -7.88
N LYS A 111 -8.75 15.34 -7.67
CA LYS A 111 -9.07 15.89 -6.35
C LYS A 111 -10.47 15.42 -5.93
N ARG A 112 -10.57 14.86 -4.73
CA ARG A 112 -11.84 14.38 -4.18
C ARG A 112 -12.86 15.52 -4.18
N PRO A 113 -14.05 15.33 -4.78
CA PRO A 113 -15.07 16.36 -4.79
C PRO A 113 -15.59 16.62 -3.37
N VAL A 114 -15.89 17.88 -3.08
CA VAL A 114 -16.52 18.27 -1.82
C VAL A 114 -17.96 17.75 -1.81
N LYS A 115 -18.28 16.94 -0.80
CA LYS A 115 -19.64 16.50 -0.48
C LYS A 115 -20.03 17.07 0.88
N ASP A 116 -20.32 16.22 1.86
CA ASP A 116 -20.61 16.64 3.23
C ASP A 116 -19.36 17.13 3.97
N ILE A 117 -18.18 16.61 3.60
CA ILE A 117 -16.88 16.95 4.19
C ILE A 117 -15.94 17.40 3.07
N ASP A 118 -15.29 18.56 3.26
CA ASP A 118 -14.14 18.95 2.46
C ASP A 118 -12.87 18.28 3.01
N TRP A 119 -12.37 17.31 2.24
CA TRP A 119 -11.14 16.59 2.59
C TRP A 119 -9.87 17.35 2.21
N GLY A 120 -9.99 18.50 1.55
CA GLY A 120 -8.89 19.31 1.05
C GLY A 120 -8.21 18.67 -0.16
N PHE A 121 -6.87 18.62 -0.16
CA PHE A 121 -6.02 18.09 -1.21
C PHE A 121 -5.89 16.57 -1.14
N VAL A 122 -7.02 15.87 -1.06
CA VAL A 122 -7.08 14.40 -1.13
C VAL A 122 -7.35 13.97 -2.57
N GLY A 123 -6.60 12.99 -3.06
CA GLY A 123 -6.74 12.45 -4.41
C GLY A 123 -7.45 11.11 -4.43
N ASP A 124 -8.43 10.96 -5.32
CA ASP A 124 -9.10 9.71 -5.67
C ASP A 124 -8.53 9.17 -7.00
N LEU A 125 -8.47 7.85 -7.12
CA LEU A 125 -7.93 7.16 -8.30
C LEU A 125 -9.06 6.47 -9.08
N ASP A 126 -8.92 6.48 -10.39
CA ASP A 126 -9.73 5.75 -11.35
C ASP A 126 -8.89 4.68 -12.09
N ALA A 127 -9.51 3.96 -13.02
CA ALA A 127 -8.85 2.89 -13.78
C ALA A 127 -7.72 3.39 -14.72
N ALA A 128 -7.72 4.67 -15.09
CA ALA A 128 -6.73 5.28 -15.99
C ALA A 128 -5.59 6.00 -15.23
N SER A 129 -5.66 6.00 -13.90
CA SER A 129 -4.78 6.77 -13.03
C SER A 129 -3.33 6.28 -13.03
N VAL A 130 -3.10 4.97 -13.19
CA VAL A 130 -1.77 4.35 -13.10
C VAL A 130 -1.18 4.12 -14.49
N SER A 131 0.03 4.63 -14.72
CA SER A 131 0.80 4.36 -15.94
C SER A 131 1.47 2.99 -15.89
N THR A 132 0.84 1.99 -16.50
CA THR A 132 1.41 0.63 -16.62
C THR A 132 2.65 0.58 -17.51
N GLU A 133 2.72 1.44 -18.53
CA GLU A 133 3.88 1.57 -19.42
C GLU A 133 5.12 2.04 -18.65
N THR A 134 4.99 3.10 -17.83
CA THR A 134 6.10 3.64 -17.03
C THR A 134 6.57 2.59 -16.02
N LEU A 135 5.67 2.01 -15.23
CA LEU A 135 6.04 1.00 -14.23
C LEU A 135 6.63 -0.26 -14.86
N GLY A 136 6.03 -0.74 -15.95
CA GLY A 136 6.53 -1.89 -16.70
C GLY A 136 7.93 -1.65 -17.25
N SER A 137 8.20 -0.45 -17.78
CA SER A 137 9.52 -0.09 -18.30
C SER A 137 10.59 -0.05 -17.21
N LEU A 138 10.27 0.48 -16.03
CA LEU A 138 11.19 0.49 -14.89
C LEU A 138 11.52 -0.93 -14.42
N LEU A 139 10.50 -1.79 -14.27
CA LEU A 139 10.69 -3.20 -13.90
C LEU A 139 11.55 -3.94 -14.94
N ASN A 140 11.28 -3.74 -16.23
CA ASN A 140 12.07 -4.34 -17.31
C ASN A 140 13.52 -3.86 -17.34
N ALA A 141 13.79 -2.62 -16.90
CA ALA A 141 15.13 -2.08 -16.73
C ALA A 141 15.84 -2.58 -15.45
N GLY A 142 15.19 -3.47 -14.67
CA GLY A 142 15.75 -4.00 -13.43
C GLY A 142 15.68 -3.02 -12.26
N LEU A 143 14.86 -1.97 -12.36
CA LEU A 143 14.60 -1.05 -11.26
C LEU A 143 13.43 -1.55 -10.42
N VAL A 144 13.54 -1.44 -9.09
CA VAL A 144 12.47 -1.76 -8.14
C VAL A 144 11.77 -0.47 -7.71
N PRO A 145 10.52 -0.20 -8.17
CA PRO A 145 9.82 1.02 -7.79
C PRO A 145 9.43 1.03 -6.31
N VAL A 146 9.69 2.16 -5.65
CA VAL A 146 9.26 2.45 -4.28
C VAL A 146 8.35 3.68 -4.33
N LEU A 147 7.03 3.46 -4.28
CA LEU A 147 6.00 4.49 -4.43
C LEU A 147 5.55 5.04 -3.07
N CYS A 148 5.48 6.36 -2.95
CA CYS A 148 4.90 7.03 -1.79
C CYS A 148 3.44 7.47 -2.02
N ALA A 149 2.77 7.88 -0.95
CA ALA A 149 1.36 8.27 -0.91
C ALA A 149 1.03 9.69 -1.45
N ILE A 150 1.85 10.21 -2.37
CA ILE A 150 1.67 11.52 -3.01
C ILE A 150 1.42 11.31 -4.50
N THR A 151 0.36 11.90 -5.03
CA THR A 151 -0.03 11.86 -6.44
C THR A 151 -0.17 13.28 -6.99
N HIS A 152 -0.59 13.43 -8.25
CA HIS A 152 -0.85 14.74 -8.85
C HIS A 152 -2.08 14.72 -9.74
N ASP A 153 -2.66 15.87 -10.03
CA ASP A 153 -3.88 15.98 -10.85
C ASP A 153 -3.64 16.18 -12.35
N GLY A 154 -2.38 16.34 -12.75
CA GLY A 154 -1.99 16.67 -14.13
C GLY A 154 -1.99 18.17 -14.43
N ASP A 155 -2.44 19.01 -13.49
CA ASP A 155 -2.48 20.48 -13.58
C ASP A 155 -1.63 21.12 -12.46
N ALA A 156 -0.43 20.56 -12.27
CA ALA A 156 0.59 21.01 -11.30
C ALA A 156 0.18 21.00 -9.81
N GLN A 157 -0.94 20.37 -9.43
CA GLN A 157 -1.33 20.21 -8.03
C GLN A 157 -0.99 18.82 -7.50
N LEU A 158 -0.31 18.77 -6.35
CA LEU A 158 -0.08 17.53 -5.61
C LEU A 158 -1.32 17.15 -4.79
N LEU A 159 -1.51 15.85 -4.59
CA LEU A 159 -2.62 15.31 -3.81
C LEU A 159 -2.10 14.23 -2.85
N ASN A 160 -2.73 14.14 -1.68
CA ASN A 160 -2.52 13.07 -0.72
C ASN A 160 -3.51 11.94 -1.02
N THR A 161 -3.01 10.77 -1.40
CA THR A 161 -3.83 9.59 -1.73
C THR A 161 -3.53 8.48 -0.74
N ASN A 162 -4.56 7.76 -0.29
CA ASN A 162 -4.38 6.67 0.65
C ASN A 162 -3.44 5.58 0.08
N ALA A 163 -2.44 5.14 0.86
CA ALA A 163 -1.44 4.17 0.41
C ALA A 163 -2.04 2.78 0.08
N ASP A 164 -3.08 2.34 0.80
CA ASP A 164 -3.78 1.09 0.47
C ASP A 164 -4.53 1.24 -0.87
N THR A 165 -5.11 2.42 -1.14
CA THR A 165 -5.73 2.74 -2.44
C THR A 165 -4.73 2.74 -3.58
N ILE A 166 -3.54 3.34 -3.40
CA ILE A 166 -2.45 3.28 -4.39
C ILE A 166 -2.04 1.83 -4.64
N ALA A 167 -1.87 1.04 -3.58
CA ALA A 167 -1.47 -0.36 -3.72
C ALA A 167 -2.48 -1.19 -4.51
N SER A 168 -3.76 -1.04 -4.21
CA SER A 168 -4.83 -1.68 -4.97
C SER A 168 -4.84 -1.23 -6.43
N ALA A 169 -4.80 0.08 -6.70
CA ALA A 169 -4.83 0.62 -8.05
C ALA A 169 -3.63 0.17 -8.89
N VAL A 170 -2.42 0.17 -8.32
CA VAL A 170 -1.21 -0.32 -8.98
C VAL A 170 -1.31 -1.83 -9.25
N ALA A 171 -1.78 -2.62 -8.29
CA ALA A 171 -1.92 -4.06 -8.48
C ALA A 171 -2.93 -4.40 -9.61
N VAL A 172 -4.08 -3.73 -9.60
CA VAL A 172 -5.11 -3.87 -10.64
C VAL A 172 -4.57 -3.46 -12.01
N ALA A 173 -3.95 -2.28 -12.12
CA ALA A 173 -3.42 -1.80 -13.40
C ALA A 173 -2.35 -2.76 -13.95
N MET A 174 -1.41 -3.19 -13.11
CA MET A 174 -0.31 -4.08 -13.50
C MET A 174 -0.76 -5.51 -13.81
N SER A 175 -1.93 -5.95 -13.32
CA SER A 175 -2.49 -7.28 -13.64
C SER A 175 -2.76 -7.48 -15.13
N SER A 176 -2.86 -6.40 -15.92
CA SER A 176 -2.94 -6.47 -17.37
C SER A 176 -1.66 -7.05 -18.01
N LEU A 177 -0.49 -6.77 -17.41
CA LEU A 177 0.84 -7.17 -17.90
C LEU A 177 1.44 -8.36 -17.13
N TYR A 178 1.15 -8.48 -15.84
CA TYR A 178 1.74 -9.45 -14.91
C TYR A 178 0.70 -10.35 -14.26
N GLU A 179 1.14 -11.49 -13.73
CA GLU A 179 0.36 -12.24 -12.74
C GLU A 179 0.60 -11.59 -11.38
N THR A 180 -0.27 -10.63 -11.03
CA THR A 180 -0.02 -9.72 -9.92
C THR A 180 -0.62 -10.22 -8.61
N ALA A 181 0.19 -10.28 -7.56
CA ALA A 181 -0.26 -10.44 -6.18
C ALA A 181 -0.18 -9.09 -5.44
N LEU A 182 -1.23 -8.76 -4.69
CA LEU A 182 -1.26 -7.58 -3.81
C LEU A 182 -1.04 -8.02 -2.36
N ILE A 183 -0.04 -7.47 -1.69
CA ILE A 183 0.40 -7.93 -0.38
C ILE A 183 0.35 -6.77 0.61
N TYR A 184 -0.53 -6.87 1.60
CA TYR A 184 -0.60 -5.93 2.70
C TYR A 184 0.17 -6.45 3.90
N CYS A 185 1.25 -5.76 4.25
CA CYS A 185 2.08 -6.04 5.42
C CYS A 185 1.68 -5.13 6.58
N PHE A 186 0.85 -5.64 7.49
CA PHE A 186 0.35 -4.95 8.68
C PHE A 186 0.98 -5.53 9.95
N GLU A 187 0.34 -5.29 11.11
CA GLU A 187 0.80 -5.75 12.43
C GLU A 187 0.15 -7.04 12.91
N LYS A 188 -1.02 -7.39 12.37
CA LYS A 188 -1.73 -8.62 12.69
C LYS A 188 -1.39 -9.69 11.65
N ARG A 189 -1.41 -10.96 12.09
CA ARG A 189 -1.12 -12.13 11.24
C ARG A 189 -2.09 -12.30 10.08
N GLY A 190 -3.33 -11.81 10.20
CA GLY A 190 -4.32 -11.88 9.14
C GLY A 190 -5.73 -11.75 9.69
N VAL A 191 -6.66 -12.47 9.08
CA VAL A 191 -8.02 -12.69 9.58
C VAL A 191 -7.98 -13.86 10.56
N MET A 192 -8.36 -13.60 11.81
CA MET A 192 -8.38 -14.59 12.88
C MET A 192 -9.84 -15.02 13.11
N ARG A 193 -10.10 -16.31 13.32
CA ARG A 193 -11.44 -16.77 13.75
C ARG A 193 -11.77 -16.27 15.14
N ASP A 194 -10.78 -16.23 16.01
CA ASP A 194 -10.82 -15.61 17.33
C ASP A 194 -9.62 -14.66 17.45
N VAL A 195 -9.89 -13.38 17.72
CA VAL A 195 -8.85 -12.34 17.78
C VAL A 195 -7.87 -12.57 18.95
N GLU A 196 -8.29 -13.31 19.98
CA GLU A 196 -7.48 -13.62 21.15
C GLU A 196 -6.68 -14.93 20.99
N ASP A 197 -6.95 -15.72 19.94
CA ASP A 197 -6.25 -16.97 19.64
C ASP A 197 -5.34 -16.80 18.40
N GLU A 198 -4.03 -16.76 18.63
CA GLU A 198 -3.03 -16.62 17.56
C GLU A 198 -2.98 -17.80 16.59
N ASP A 199 -3.47 -18.98 16.98
CA ASP A 199 -3.52 -20.19 16.15
C ASP A 199 -4.80 -20.25 15.29
N SER A 200 -5.74 -19.32 15.50
CA SER A 200 -7.03 -19.29 14.82
C SER A 200 -6.99 -18.62 13.43
N LEU A 201 -5.80 -18.49 12.82
CA LEU A 201 -5.61 -17.83 11.53
C LEU A 201 -6.44 -18.52 10.43
N VAL A 202 -7.25 -17.74 9.73
CA VAL A 202 -7.91 -18.17 8.49
C VAL A 202 -6.90 -18.00 7.35
N ALA A 203 -6.23 -19.09 6.98
CA ALA A 203 -5.14 -19.06 6.00
C ALA A 203 -5.61 -18.70 4.57
N GLU A 204 -6.82 -19.12 4.17
CA GLU A 204 -7.39 -18.82 2.86
C GLU A 204 -8.87 -18.43 3.00
N ILE A 205 -9.29 -17.40 2.25
CA ILE A 205 -10.70 -17.01 2.11
C ILE A 205 -11.02 -16.86 0.62
N ARG A 206 -11.99 -17.62 0.16
CA ARG A 206 -12.57 -17.51 -1.19
C ARG A 206 -13.72 -16.53 -1.19
N MET A 207 -14.00 -15.93 -2.34
CA MET A 207 -14.99 -14.87 -2.45
C MET A 207 -16.39 -15.31 -1.98
N HIS A 208 -16.77 -16.56 -2.26
CA HIS A 208 -18.07 -17.10 -1.86
C HIS A 208 -18.19 -17.36 -0.34
N GLU A 209 -17.08 -17.41 0.39
CA GLU A 209 -17.07 -17.61 1.85
C GLU A 209 -17.23 -16.29 2.61
N PHE A 210 -17.07 -15.15 1.93
CA PHE A 210 -17.04 -13.83 2.57
C PHE A 210 -18.31 -13.49 3.35
N ASP A 211 -19.49 -13.70 2.77
CA ASP A 211 -20.76 -13.41 3.43
C ASP A 211 -21.00 -14.34 4.63
N THR A 212 -20.58 -15.61 4.52
CA THR A 212 -20.63 -16.57 5.63
C THR A 212 -19.77 -16.11 6.80
N LEU A 213 -18.48 -15.80 6.56
CA LEU A 213 -17.56 -15.35 7.61
C LEU A 213 -17.98 -14.02 8.24
N LYS A 214 -18.64 -13.16 7.47
CA LYS A 214 -19.25 -11.92 7.98
C LYS A 214 -20.43 -12.22 8.91
N ASN A 215 -21.32 -13.13 8.52
CA ASN A 215 -22.48 -13.52 9.34
C ASN A 215 -22.08 -14.28 10.61
N GLU A 216 -20.98 -15.04 10.56
CA GLU A 216 -20.37 -15.72 11.72
C GLU A 216 -19.64 -14.75 12.67
N GLY A 217 -19.45 -13.48 12.27
CA GLY A 217 -18.73 -12.48 13.07
C GLY A 217 -17.20 -12.56 13.00
N VAL A 218 -16.65 -13.58 12.32
CA VAL A 218 -15.20 -13.74 12.07
C VAL A 218 -14.64 -12.52 11.33
N VAL A 219 -15.37 -12.02 10.34
CA VAL A 219 -15.03 -10.78 9.64
C VAL A 219 -15.91 -9.64 10.15
N SER A 220 -15.33 -8.75 10.95
CA SER A 220 -16.06 -7.67 11.61
C SER A 220 -15.33 -6.32 11.54
N GLY A 221 -16.06 -5.24 11.85
CA GLY A 221 -15.53 -3.88 11.95
C GLY A 221 -14.75 -3.43 10.71
N GLY A 222 -13.53 -2.93 10.92
CA GLY A 222 -12.65 -2.46 9.84
C GLY A 222 -12.13 -3.53 8.89
N MET A 223 -12.34 -4.83 9.19
CA MET A 223 -11.93 -5.92 8.31
C MET A 223 -12.90 -6.11 7.14
N ILE A 224 -14.20 -5.85 7.33
CA ILE A 224 -15.22 -5.92 6.27
C ILE A 224 -14.81 -5.08 5.04
N PRO A 225 -14.53 -3.76 5.16
CA PRO A 225 -14.15 -2.96 4.01
C PRO A 225 -12.79 -3.36 3.41
N LYS A 226 -11.87 -3.92 4.21
CA LYS A 226 -10.56 -4.41 3.70
C LYS A 226 -10.73 -5.62 2.79
N LEU A 227 -11.49 -6.62 3.23
CA LEU A 227 -11.75 -7.83 2.46
C LEU A 227 -12.61 -7.52 1.24
N HIS A 228 -13.62 -6.65 1.38
CA HIS A 228 -14.40 -6.19 0.24
C HIS A 228 -13.51 -5.58 -0.85
N ASN A 229 -12.63 -4.63 -0.49
CA ASN A 229 -11.71 -4.01 -1.44
C ASN A 229 -10.71 -5.02 -2.03
N ALA A 230 -10.27 -6.02 -1.25
CA ALA A 230 -9.42 -7.10 -1.74
C ALA A 230 -10.12 -7.94 -2.81
N PHE A 231 -11.38 -8.31 -2.58
CA PHE A 231 -12.17 -9.06 -3.57
C PHE A 231 -12.49 -8.23 -4.82
N GLU A 232 -12.73 -6.93 -4.69
CA GLU A 232 -12.89 -6.05 -5.86
C GLU A 232 -11.59 -5.96 -6.70
N ALA A 233 -10.43 -5.94 -6.05
CA ALA A 233 -9.15 -6.01 -6.77
C ALA A 233 -8.99 -7.35 -7.52
N ILE A 234 -9.40 -8.47 -6.89
CA ILE A 234 -9.37 -9.80 -7.51
C ILE A 234 -10.31 -9.87 -8.71
N LYS A 235 -11.55 -9.37 -8.59
CA LYS A 235 -12.50 -9.26 -9.71
C LYS A 235 -11.94 -8.42 -10.86
N SER A 236 -11.07 -7.47 -10.55
CA SER A 236 -10.41 -6.59 -11.52
C SER A 236 -9.11 -7.16 -12.09
N GLY A 237 -8.77 -8.42 -11.82
CA GLY A 237 -7.68 -9.15 -12.46
C GLY A 237 -6.47 -9.46 -11.57
N VAL A 238 -6.44 -8.98 -10.32
CA VAL A 238 -5.38 -9.37 -9.35
C VAL A 238 -5.51 -10.86 -9.03
N ALA A 239 -4.40 -11.59 -9.10
CA ALA A 239 -4.40 -13.05 -8.94
C ALA A 239 -4.70 -13.49 -7.50
N ALA A 240 -4.18 -12.76 -6.52
CA ALA A 240 -4.44 -12.98 -5.10
C ALA A 240 -4.16 -11.71 -4.30
N VAL A 241 -4.84 -11.57 -3.16
CA VAL A 241 -4.53 -10.55 -2.16
C VAL A 241 -4.09 -11.24 -0.89
N TYR A 242 -3.02 -10.78 -0.26
CA TYR A 242 -2.53 -11.29 1.01
C TYR A 242 -2.62 -10.21 2.08
N ILE A 243 -3.07 -10.60 3.27
CA ILE A 243 -3.09 -9.74 4.47
C ILE A 243 -2.32 -10.47 5.55
N GLY A 244 -1.17 -9.93 5.94
CA GLY A 244 -0.30 -10.60 6.90
C GLY A 244 0.59 -9.65 7.69
N LYS A 245 1.31 -10.23 8.66
CA LYS A 245 2.21 -9.50 9.54
C LYS A 245 3.54 -9.27 8.83
N ALA A 246 4.09 -8.07 8.94
CA ALA A 246 5.27 -7.67 8.16
C ALA A 246 6.53 -8.53 8.37
N ASP A 247 6.74 -9.05 9.58
CA ASP A 247 7.87 -9.95 9.93
C ASP A 247 7.68 -11.39 9.42
N GLU A 248 6.48 -11.74 8.94
CA GLU A 248 6.20 -13.05 8.32
C GLU A 248 6.35 -13.02 6.79
N LEU A 249 6.68 -11.86 6.18
CA LEU A 249 6.80 -11.71 4.72
C LEU A 249 7.65 -12.81 4.02
N PRO A 250 8.77 -13.31 4.59
CA PRO A 250 9.53 -14.41 3.98
C PRO A 250 8.71 -15.68 3.72
N GLN A 251 7.61 -15.90 4.45
CA GLN A 251 6.77 -17.10 4.37
C GLN A 251 5.86 -17.11 3.15
N ILE A 252 5.77 -16.01 2.39
CA ILE A 252 4.82 -15.87 1.28
C ILE A 252 5.04 -16.89 0.16
N ASN A 253 6.29 -17.20 -0.17
CA ASN A 253 6.61 -18.19 -1.21
C ASN A 253 6.24 -19.62 -0.78
N GLY A 254 6.13 -19.86 0.53
CA GLY A 254 5.68 -21.13 1.10
C GLY A 254 4.16 -21.25 1.25
N GLY A 255 3.40 -20.20 0.89
CA GLY A 255 1.94 -20.16 1.06
C GLY A 255 1.46 -19.94 2.50
N ASN A 256 2.38 -19.67 3.43
CA ASN A 256 2.08 -19.55 4.87
C ASN A 256 2.04 -18.09 5.36
N PHE A 257 2.03 -17.12 4.45
CA PHE A 257 1.94 -15.71 4.82
C PHE A 257 0.48 -15.28 5.02
N GLY A 258 0.11 -15.13 6.29
CA GLY A 258 -1.16 -14.57 6.73
C GLY A 258 -2.41 -15.16 6.06
N THR A 259 -3.40 -14.31 5.79
CA THR A 259 -4.62 -14.69 5.09
C THR A 259 -4.50 -14.39 3.60
N ARG A 260 -4.66 -15.41 2.78
CA ARG A 260 -4.74 -15.33 1.32
C ARG A 260 -6.19 -15.21 0.87
N LEU A 261 -6.48 -14.22 0.04
CA LEU A 261 -7.77 -14.03 -0.62
C LEU A 261 -7.65 -14.35 -2.09
N ILE A 262 -8.60 -15.13 -2.59
CA ILE A 262 -8.71 -15.55 -3.99
C ILE A 262 -10.17 -15.58 -4.43
N GLN A 263 -10.40 -15.77 -5.73
CA GLN A 263 -11.73 -15.93 -6.31
C GLN A 263 -12.48 -17.14 -5.72
#